data_AF-A0A354IAW3-F1
#
_entry.id   AF-A0A354IAW3-F1
#
_cell.length_a   1.000
_cell.length_b   1.000
_cell.length_c   1.000
_cell.angle_alpha   90.00
_cell.angle_beta   90.00
_cell.angle_gamma   90.00
#
_symmetry.space_group_name_H-M   'P 1'
#
loop_
_entity.id
_entity.type
_entity.pdbx_description
1 polymer ?
#
loop_
_entity_poly.entity_id
_entity_poly.type
_entity_poly.pdbx_seq_one_letter_code
_entity_poly.pdbx_strand_id
1 'polypeptide(L)' 'MLSVTTRKKQIYFQFDVHYLDCNEYYWKNDGCGIANFYIRSEDIKKKDFEHIMYHWETCP' A
#
# COMPACT_ATOMS: atom_id res chain seq x y z
N MET A 1 4.58 31.42 -10.34
CA MET A 1 3.41 30.50 -10.43
C MET A 1 3.97 29.08 -10.44
N LEU A 2 3.96 28.38 -9.30
CA LEU A 2 4.45 26.99 -9.22
C LEU A 2 3.32 26.07 -9.65
N SER A 3 3.47 25.43 -10.82
CA SER A 3 2.58 24.36 -11.25
C SER A 3 2.85 23.13 -10.39
N VAL A 4 1.98 22.86 -9.40
CA VAL A 4 1.99 21.59 -8.69
C VAL A 4 1.35 20.56 -9.60
N THR A 5 2.18 19.77 -10.28
CA THR A 5 1.71 18.66 -11.10
C THR A 5 1.40 17.48 -10.18
N THR A 6 0.15 17.34 -9.74
CA THR A 6 -0.26 16.23 -8.88
C THR A 6 -0.26 14.93 -9.68
N ARG A 7 0.76 14.08 -9.48
CA ARG A 7 0.80 12.75 -10.12
C ARG A 7 -0.25 11.85 -9.46
N LYS A 8 -1.24 11.38 -10.25
CA LYS A 8 -2.24 10.42 -9.77
C LYS A 8 -1.57 9.11 -9.35
N LYS A 9 -1.82 8.70 -8.11
CA LYS A 9 -1.46 7.40 -7.56
C LYS A 9 -2.75 6.60 -7.40
N GLN A 10 -2.68 5.30 -7.67
CA GLN A 10 -3.79 4.38 -7.50
C GLN A 10 -3.37 3.22 -6.60
N ILE A 11 -4.34 2.60 -5.94
CA ILE A 11 -4.10 1.34 -5.22
C ILE A 11 -3.73 0.29 -6.27
N TYR A 12 -2.58 -0.34 -6.04
CA TYR A 12 -2.10 -1.47 -6.82
C TYR A 12 -2.56 -2.77 -6.19
N PHE A 13 -2.38 -2.89 -4.88
CA PHE A 13 -2.74 -4.08 -4.12
C PHE A 13 -3.06 -3.69 -2.68
N GLN A 14 -4.05 -4.37 -2.09
CA GLN A 14 -4.39 -4.24 -0.69
C GLN A 14 -4.39 -5.63 -0.06
N PHE A 15 -3.75 -5.74 1.09
CA PHE A 15 -3.71 -6.94 1.90
C PHE A 15 -4.27 -6.62 3.28
N ASP A 16 -5.37 -7.27 3.61
CA ASP A 16 -6.06 -7.12 4.90
C ASP A 16 -5.64 -8.26 5.82
N VAL A 17 -5.26 -7.93 7.05
CA VAL A 17 -4.89 -8.87 8.10
C VAL A 17 -5.97 -8.81 9.16
N HIS A 18 -6.77 -9.88 9.22
CA HIS A 18 -7.85 -10.00 10.18
C HIS A 18 -7.44 -10.88 11.37
N TYR A 19 -7.95 -10.59 12.57
CA TYR A 19 -7.68 -11.33 13.81
C TYR A 19 -8.00 -12.84 13.71
N LEU A 20 -8.93 -13.18 12.82
CA LEU A 20 -9.42 -14.53 12.63
C LEU A 20 -8.53 -15.34 11.68
N ASP A 21 -7.62 -14.67 10.98
CA ASP A 21 -6.66 -15.33 10.12
C ASP A 21 -5.46 -15.74 10.97
N CYS A 22 -5.21 -17.06 11.07
CA CYS A 22 -3.96 -17.58 11.62
C CYS A 22 -2.80 -17.27 10.65
N ASN A 23 -2.43 -16.00 10.52
CA ASN A 23 -1.39 -15.53 9.61
C ASN A 23 -0.20 -14.94 10.39
N GLU A 24 1.03 -15.25 9.93
CA GLU A 24 2.26 -14.83 10.59
C GLU A 24 2.44 -13.29 10.64
N TYR A 25 1.80 -12.59 9.71
CA TYR A 25 1.80 -11.14 9.61
C TYR A 25 1.10 -10.45 10.79
N TYR A 26 0.03 -11.05 11.34
CA TYR A 26 -0.70 -10.54 12.50
C TYR A 26 0.22 -10.41 13.72
N TRP A 27 0.96 -11.49 14.03
CA TRP A 27 1.85 -11.52 15.21
C TRP A 27 3.10 -10.67 15.05
N LYS A 28 3.56 -10.41 13.81
CA LYS A 28 4.77 -9.64 13.53
C LYS A 28 4.54 -8.13 13.42
N ASN A 29 3.31 -7.69 13.20
CA ASN A 29 2.97 -6.28 12.95
C ASN A 29 1.95 -5.72 13.94
N ASP A 30 2.00 -6.22 15.19
CA ASP A 30 1.23 -5.73 16.33
C ASP A 30 -0.31 -5.72 16.14
N GLY A 31 -0.84 -6.66 15.36
CA GLY A 31 -2.28 -6.95 15.32
C GLY A 31 -2.93 -6.89 13.94
N CYS A 32 -4.24 -6.59 13.93
CA CYS A 32 -5.03 -6.44 12.72
C CYS A 32 -4.67 -5.13 12.02
N GLY A 33 -4.55 -5.18 10.71
CA GLY A 33 -4.29 -3.98 9.94
C GLY A 33 -4.40 -4.21 8.45
N ILE A 34 -4.30 -3.12 7.72
CA ILE A 34 -4.41 -3.10 6.27
C ILE A 34 -3.10 -2.59 5.70
N ALA A 35 -2.48 -3.40 4.83
CA ALA A 35 -1.34 -3.03 4.01
C ALA A 35 -1.84 -2.54 2.65
N ASN A 36 -1.51 -1.30 2.31
CA ASN A 36 -1.81 -0.69 1.03
C ASN A 36 -0.52 -0.47 0.21
N PHE A 37 -0.56 -0.88 -1.05
CA PHE A 37 0.50 -0.62 -2.02
C PHE A 37 -0.05 0.31 -3.10
N TYR A 38 0.62 1.44 -3.32
CA TYR A 38 0.25 2.43 -4.33
C TYR A 38 1.29 2.49 -5.43
N ILE A 39 0.82 2.67 -6.66
CA ILE A 39 1.67 2.84 -7.84
C ILE A 39 1.23 4.09 -8.63
N ARG A 40 2.19 4.78 -9.26
CA ARG A 40 1.86 5.85 -10.21
C ARG A 40 1.31 5.24 -11.49
N SER A 41 0.30 5.87 -12.08
CA SER A 41 -0.29 5.38 -13.34
C SER A 41 0.69 5.36 -14.53
N GLU A 42 1.82 6.06 -14.45
CA GLU A 42 2.88 6.03 -15.46
C GLU A 42 3.79 4.80 -15.33
N ASP A 43 4.02 4.34 -14.10
CA ASP A 43 4.91 3.21 -13.82
C ASP A 43 4.24 1.88 -14.13
N ILE A 44 2.92 1.76 -13.86
CA ILE A 44 2.15 0.56 -14.18
C ILE A 44 2.19 0.23 -15.69
N LYS A 45 2.21 1.26 -16.55
CA LYS A 45 2.31 1.10 -18.00
C LYS A 45 3.69 0.61 -18.43
N LYS A 46 4.73 1.04 -17.71
CA LYS A 46 6.12 0.66 -17.96
C LYS A 46 6.51 -0.66 -17.27
N LYS A 47 5.63 -1.22 -16.45
CA LYS A 47 5.93 -2.32 -15.51
C LYS A 47 7.13 -1.98 -14.60
N ASP A 48 7.27 -0.69 -14.28
CA ASP A 48 8.25 -0.20 -13.32
C ASP A 48 7.62 -0.32 -11.92
N PHE A 49 8.26 -1.09 -11.04
CA PHE A 49 7.79 -1.33 -9.68
C PHE A 49 8.76 -0.79 -8.62
N GLU A 50 9.81 -0.07 -9.04
CA GLU A 50 10.84 0.46 -8.12
C GLU A 50 10.28 1.56 -7.20
N HIS A 51 9.17 2.18 -7.59
CA HIS A 51 8.56 3.33 -6.92
C HIS A 51 7.23 3.01 -6.23
N ILE A 52 6.96 1.74 -5.92
CA ILE A 52 5.77 1.36 -5.15
C ILE A 52 5.85 1.99 -3.76
N MET A 53 4.78 2.68 -3.36
CA MET A 53 4.62 3.17 -2.00
C MET A 53 3.89 2.14 -1.15
N TYR A 54 4.44 1.83 0.01
CA TYR A 54 3.83 0.97 1.01
C TYR A 54 3.30 1.80 2.17
N HIS A 55 2.13 1.43 2.67
CA HIS A 55 1.51 2.02 3.86
C HIS A 55 0.82 0.93 4.68
N TRP A 56 0.99 0.97 5.99
CA TRP A 56 0.36 0.05 6.94
C TRP A 56 -0.40 0.84 7.98
N GLU A 57 -1.65 0.46 8.21
CA GLU A 57 -2.50 1.02 9.25
C GLU A 57 -3.08 -0.11 10.10
N THR A 58 -2.99 0.02 11.42
CA THR A 58 -3.64 -0.87 12.38
C THR A 58 -4.70 -0.09 13.15
N CYS A 59 -5.62 -0.81 13.78
CA CYS A 59 -6.32 -0.22 14.93
C CYS A 59 -5.30 0.02 16.07
N PRO A 60 -5.42 1.13 16.82
CA PRO A 60 -4.59 1.37 18.00
C PRO A 60 -4.88 0.39 19.14
#